data_AF-A0A7G2CP45-F1
#
_entry.id   AF-A0A7G2CP45-F1
#
_cell.length_a   1.000
_cell.length_b   1.000
_cell.length_c   1.000
_cell.angle_alpha   90.00
_cell.angle_beta   90.00
_cell.angle_gamma   90.00
#
_symmetry.space_group_name_H-M   'P 1'
#
loop_
_entity.id
_entity.type
_entity.pdbx_description
1 polymer ?
#
loop_
_entity_poly.entity_id
_entity_poly.type
_entity_poly.pdbx_seq_one_letter_code
_entity_poly.pdbx_strand_id
1 'polypeptide(L)'
;MRICQTEAQYRSTFIEVWARRMPLKVGIEPVSYMMFARNEFVPERAEAREKELARKNAETVEKRDKMQRDLYNASLSVKDVVFERVSDEALHRPDSGAPPKLPSIYTPTGTDGAVAEGKEGATSTGEIGHMPTTIPRLVRTSNDRFNKLIFPLQFPPAAHKFNRSFVDAGYQRQRAITPTEMLVVREETNDIRKRFMKAAPHYLRVVRDPSCRGKIQADFCTPEGDLITGRIYRRFYGDRNRVSRHSTMRWQHIGGWKLLKRIRSGSLFPNDVPMYAVRRHPQVDFPNTLIDVKYSTVEKTAMQYGDSMHYMETPDEDLTRDEIKMKRKIQRDVELQEKAEKQLEELFGGKITEEGMAGRIDAKREITPEQWTEAVKRAKIKTVQQTKKTIHNAAKMRAARRQLKMNKRNFSQEMKSNRKR
;
A
#
# COMPACT_ATOMS: atom_id res chain seq x y z
N MET A 1 -15.83 2.50 -0.80
CA MET A 1 -15.80 1.54 -1.92
C MET A 1 -15.65 0.14 -1.33
N ARG A 2 -16.39 -0.88 -1.80
CA ARG A 2 -16.28 -2.27 -1.29
C ARG A 2 -15.61 -3.23 -2.27
N ILE A 3 -15.76 -2.99 -3.57
CA ILE A 3 -15.23 -3.83 -4.64
C ILE A 3 -14.41 -2.94 -5.58
N CYS A 4 -13.13 -3.28 -5.75
CA CYS A 4 -12.23 -2.65 -6.70
C CYS A 4 -12.20 -3.51 -7.98
N GLN A 5 -13.08 -3.21 -8.93
CA GLN A 5 -13.29 -3.97 -10.16
C GLN A 5 -13.19 -3.09 -11.40
N THR A 6 -13.16 -3.72 -12.58
CA THR A 6 -13.32 -3.08 -13.88
C THR A 6 -14.58 -3.62 -14.56
N GLU A 7 -14.96 -3.01 -15.68
CA GLU A 7 -16.04 -3.52 -16.55
C GLU A 7 -15.52 -3.75 -17.96
N ALA A 8 -15.93 -4.85 -18.58
CA ALA A 8 -15.70 -5.17 -19.98
C ALA A 8 -17.01 -5.04 -20.78
N GLN A 9 -16.94 -4.43 -21.95
CA GLN A 9 -18.07 -4.30 -22.87
C GLN A 9 -17.90 -5.28 -24.03
N TYR A 10 -18.99 -5.96 -24.39
CA TYR A 10 -19.01 -6.91 -25.51
C TYR A 10 -20.34 -6.83 -26.26
N ARG A 11 -20.39 -7.39 -27.47
CA ARG A 11 -21.64 -7.53 -28.21
C ARG A 11 -22.41 -8.73 -27.66
N SER A 12 -23.55 -8.46 -27.02
CA SER A 12 -24.40 -9.49 -26.41
C SER A 12 -24.93 -10.48 -27.45
N THR A 13 -25.06 -11.73 -27.02
CA THR A 13 -25.57 -12.82 -27.86
C THR A 13 -27.09 -12.92 -27.76
N PHE A 14 -27.72 -13.67 -28.68
CA PHE A 14 -29.17 -13.88 -28.65
C PHE A 14 -29.64 -14.57 -27.36
N ILE A 15 -28.78 -15.39 -26.74
CA ILE A 15 -29.07 -16.11 -25.49
C ILE A 15 -29.30 -15.12 -24.35
N GLU A 16 -28.41 -14.13 -24.21
CA GLU A 16 -28.53 -13.11 -23.16
C GLU A 16 -29.74 -12.21 -23.38
N VAL A 17 -29.98 -11.82 -24.63
CA VAL A 17 -31.15 -11.01 -25.01
C VAL A 17 -32.44 -11.76 -24.71
N TRP A 18 -32.50 -13.06 -25.02
CA TRP A 18 -33.64 -13.91 -24.72
C TRP A 18 -33.84 -14.09 -23.21
N ALA A 19 -32.79 -14.44 -22.47
CA ALA A 19 -32.87 -14.68 -21.03
C ALA A 19 -33.22 -13.41 -20.23
N ARG A 20 -32.68 -12.24 -20.62
CA ARG A 20 -32.98 -10.96 -19.98
C ARG A 20 -34.24 -10.26 -20.52
N ARG A 21 -34.83 -10.77 -21.61
CA ARG A 21 -35.98 -10.19 -22.33
C ARG A 21 -35.81 -8.70 -22.71
N MET A 22 -34.57 -8.27 -22.89
CA MET A 22 -34.20 -6.90 -23.23
C MET A 22 -33.23 -6.94 -24.41
N PRO A 23 -33.47 -6.17 -25.50
CA PRO A 23 -32.60 -6.14 -26.67
C PRO A 23 -31.34 -5.31 -26.39
N LEU A 24 -30.47 -5.82 -25.51
CA LEU A 24 -29.15 -5.27 -25.28
C LEU A 24 -28.32 -5.49 -26.55
N LYS A 25 -27.78 -4.40 -27.12
CA LYS A 25 -26.77 -4.47 -28.19
C LYS A 25 -25.34 -4.60 -27.62
N VAL A 26 -25.16 -4.09 -26.40
CA VAL A 26 -23.89 -4.08 -25.67
C VAL A 26 -24.13 -4.69 -24.30
N GLY A 27 -23.50 -5.83 -24.04
CA GLY A 27 -23.40 -6.44 -22.72
C GLY A 27 -22.30 -5.77 -21.90
N ILE A 28 -22.48 -5.76 -20.58
CA ILE A 28 -21.51 -5.22 -19.62
C ILE A 28 -21.23 -6.31 -18.60
N GLU A 29 -19.97 -6.71 -18.51
CA GLU A 29 -19.50 -7.71 -17.55
C GLU A 29 -18.56 -7.04 -16.53
N PRO A 30 -18.97 -6.90 -15.25
CA PRO A 30 -18.08 -6.44 -14.20
C PRO A 30 -17.13 -7.56 -13.78
N VAL A 31 -15.82 -7.33 -13.92
CA VAL A 31 -14.77 -8.31 -13.63
C VAL A 31 -13.80 -7.75 -12.59
N SER A 32 -13.56 -8.53 -11.54
CA SER A 32 -12.42 -8.32 -10.64
C SER A 32 -11.27 -9.20 -11.13
N TYR A 33 -10.13 -8.58 -11.46
CA TYR A 33 -8.95 -9.29 -11.96
C TYR A 33 -7.72 -8.94 -11.13
N MET A 34 -6.75 -9.85 -11.11
CA MET A 34 -5.49 -9.66 -10.42
C MET A 34 -4.37 -10.30 -11.24
N MET A 35 -3.34 -9.53 -11.53
CA MET A 35 -2.20 -9.98 -12.34
C MET A 35 -0.94 -10.01 -11.47
N PHE A 36 -0.38 -11.20 -11.30
CA PHE A 36 0.90 -11.39 -10.61
C PHE A 36 1.97 -11.79 -11.61
N ALA A 37 3.17 -11.25 -11.43
CA ALA A 37 4.34 -11.56 -12.23
C ALA A 37 5.60 -11.57 -11.36
N ARG A 38 6.56 -12.42 -11.73
CA ARG A 38 7.90 -12.44 -11.12
C ARG A 38 8.63 -11.11 -11.36
N ASN A 39 9.53 -10.75 -10.45
CA ASN A 39 10.30 -9.51 -10.55
C ASN A 39 11.19 -9.45 -11.80
N GLU A 40 11.62 -10.60 -12.32
CA GLU A 40 12.39 -10.71 -13.57
C GLU A 40 11.68 -10.11 -14.78
N PHE A 41 10.34 -10.10 -14.79
CA PHE A 41 9.54 -9.55 -15.89
C PHE A 41 9.32 -8.04 -15.80
N VAL A 42 9.68 -7.40 -14.68
CA VAL A 42 9.42 -5.98 -14.44
C VAL A 42 10.72 -5.28 -14.00
N PRO A 43 11.56 -4.82 -14.96
CA PRO A 43 12.84 -4.17 -14.66
C PRO A 43 12.72 -2.95 -13.75
N GLU A 44 11.61 -2.21 -13.82
CA GLU A 44 11.34 -1.06 -12.96
C GLU A 44 11.35 -1.41 -11.46
N ARG A 45 10.99 -2.65 -11.08
CA ARG A 45 11.11 -3.11 -9.69
C ARG A 45 12.57 -3.26 -9.23
N ALA A 46 13.49 -3.58 -10.14
CA ALA A 46 14.91 -3.63 -9.83
C ALA A 46 15.44 -2.21 -9.55
N GLU A 47 15.07 -1.23 -10.38
CA GLU A 47 15.43 0.18 -10.16
C GLU A 47 14.83 0.72 -8.85
N ALA A 48 13.58 0.37 -8.53
CA ALA A 48 12.95 0.74 -7.26
C ALA A 48 13.69 0.14 -6.05
N ARG A 49 14.14 -1.12 -6.15
CA ARG A 49 14.95 -1.79 -5.12
C ARG A 49 16.31 -1.13 -4.94
N GLU A 50 16.98 -0.73 -6.02
CA GLU A 50 18.25 -0.02 -5.95
C GLU A 50 18.10 1.33 -5.25
N LYS A 51 17.04 2.09 -5.56
CA LYS A 51 16.71 3.34 -4.86
C LYS A 51 16.44 3.11 -3.37
N GLU A 52 15.70 2.05 -3.03
CA GLU A 52 15.43 1.68 -1.64
C GLU A 52 16.72 1.31 -0.88
N LEU A 53 17.61 0.52 -1.50
CA LEU A 53 18.90 0.15 -0.93
C LEU A 53 19.81 1.38 -0.75
N ALA A 54 19.83 2.30 -1.73
CA ALA A 54 20.58 3.55 -1.62
C ALA A 54 20.07 4.41 -0.46
N ARG A 55 18.74 4.55 -0.29
CA ARG A 55 18.15 5.28 0.84
C ARG A 55 18.49 4.63 2.18
N LYS A 56 18.36 3.31 2.29
CA LYS A 56 18.73 2.56 3.50
C LYS A 56 20.21 2.72 3.83
N ASN A 57 21.08 2.71 2.83
CA ASN A 57 22.51 2.92 3.03
C ASN A 57 22.82 4.37 3.47
N ALA A 58 22.11 5.36 2.95
CA ALA A 58 22.25 6.74 3.41
C ALA A 58 21.82 6.89 4.88
N GLU A 59 20.70 6.28 5.27
CA GLU A 59 20.22 6.27 6.66
C GLU A 59 21.20 5.55 7.61
N THR A 60 21.83 4.45 7.17
CA THR A 60 22.82 3.76 8.00
C THR A 60 24.11 4.55 8.14
N VAL A 61 24.55 5.24 7.09
CA VAL A 61 25.69 6.16 7.15
C VAL A 61 25.41 7.31 8.11
N GLU A 62 24.23 7.92 8.04
CA GLU A 62 23.85 9.00 8.95
C GLU A 62 23.82 8.52 10.42
N LYS A 63 23.25 7.34 10.68
CA LYS A 63 23.26 6.73 12.02
C LYS A 63 24.67 6.44 12.52
N ARG A 64 25.53 5.88 11.68
CA ARG A 64 26.93 5.59 12.02
C ARG A 64 27.69 6.87 12.33
N ASP A 65 27.54 7.89 11.49
CA ASP A 65 28.20 9.18 11.66
C ASP A 65 27.71 9.90 12.94
N LYS A 66 26.42 9.79 13.26
CA LYS A 66 25.87 10.28 14.52
C LYS A 66 26.49 9.56 15.72
N MET A 67 26.51 8.22 15.71
CA MET A 67 27.14 7.43 16.77
C MET A 67 28.63 7.74 16.94
N GLN A 68 29.36 7.99 15.85
CA GLN A 68 30.77 8.38 15.89
C GLN A 68 30.97 9.76 16.52
N ARG A 69 30.09 10.73 16.24
CA ARG A 69 30.12 12.04 16.92
C ARG A 69 29.82 11.91 18.41
N ASP A 70 28.83 11.08 18.77
CA ASP A 70 28.49 10.83 20.17
C ASP A 70 29.66 10.15 20.91
N LEU A 71 30.34 9.19 20.27
CA LEU A 71 31.56 8.56 20.80
C LEU A 71 32.72 9.55 20.95
N TYR A 72 32.92 10.43 19.97
CA TYR A 72 33.95 11.47 20.03
C TYR A 72 33.70 12.44 21.20
N ASN A 73 32.45 12.86 21.40
CA ASN A 73 32.09 13.71 22.53
C ASN A 73 32.28 12.99 23.87
N ALA A 74 31.94 11.71 23.95
CA ALA A 74 32.13 10.90 25.15
C ALA A 74 33.61 10.63 25.46
N SER A 75 34.44 10.43 24.44
CA SER A 75 35.88 10.23 24.63
C SER A 75 36.56 11.53 25.06
N LEU A 76 36.17 12.69 24.53
CA LEU A 76 36.66 13.99 24.99
C LEU A 76 36.37 14.29 26.46
N SER A 77 35.22 13.86 27.00
CA SER A 77 34.88 14.12 28.40
C SER A 77 35.61 13.20 29.40
N VAL A 78 36.09 12.05 28.94
CA VAL A 78 36.65 10.98 29.81
C VAL A 78 38.17 10.83 29.64
N LYS A 79 38.74 11.29 28.53
CA LYS A 79 40.15 11.04 28.15
C LYS A 79 41.18 11.44 29.21
N ASP A 80 41.00 12.58 29.88
CA ASP A 80 42.00 13.14 30.80
C ASP A 80 41.86 12.59 32.24
N VAL A 81 40.74 11.92 32.54
CA VAL A 81 40.43 11.39 33.87
C VAL A 81 40.68 9.88 33.96
N VAL A 82 40.35 9.13 32.90
CA VAL A 82 40.39 7.65 32.93
C VAL A 82 41.69 7.10 32.37
N PHE A 83 42.34 7.82 31.47
CA PHE A 83 43.52 7.34 30.77
C PHE A 83 44.68 8.31 30.96
N GLU A 84 45.86 7.80 31.31
CA GLU A 84 47.06 8.60 31.41
C GLU A 84 47.63 8.86 30.01
N ARG A 85 47.56 10.11 29.54
CA ARG A 85 48.13 10.58 28.24
C ARG A 85 47.65 9.79 27.02
N VAL A 86 46.34 9.80 26.76
CA VAL A 86 45.72 9.18 25.56
C VAL A 86 46.35 9.68 24.26
N SER A 87 46.68 8.75 23.36
CA SER A 87 47.11 9.05 21.99
C SER A 87 45.95 9.50 21.10
N ASP A 88 46.22 10.43 20.19
CA ASP A 88 45.23 10.97 19.25
C ASP A 88 44.64 9.93 18.29
N GLU A 89 45.27 8.78 18.10
CA GLU A 89 44.72 7.66 17.32
C GLU A 89 43.40 7.14 17.89
N ALA A 90 43.25 7.12 19.22
CA ALA A 90 42.01 6.69 19.87
C ALA A 90 40.86 7.70 19.70
N LEU A 91 41.19 8.96 19.37
CA LEU A 91 40.25 10.04 19.08
C LEU A 91 40.06 10.26 17.56
N HIS A 92 40.87 9.59 16.74
CA HIS A 92 40.85 9.75 15.29
C HIS A 92 39.59 9.10 14.69
N ARG A 93 39.01 9.76 13.68
CA ARG A 93 37.87 9.21 12.95
C ARG A 93 38.38 8.17 11.94
N PRO A 94 38.04 6.88 12.08
CA PRO A 94 38.49 5.88 11.12
C PRO A 94 37.72 6.03 9.80
N ASP A 95 38.45 6.28 8.71
CA ASP A 95 37.90 6.23 7.34
C ASP A 95 38.32 4.92 6.67
N SER A 96 37.53 3.88 6.90
CA SER A 96 37.60 2.62 6.15
C SER A 96 36.41 2.51 5.20
N GLY A 97 36.66 2.41 3.91
CA GLY A 97 35.63 2.26 2.87
C GLY A 97 35.90 1.06 1.97
N ALA A 98 34.84 0.37 1.55
CA ALA A 98 34.93 -0.49 0.38
C ALA A 98 35.27 0.37 -0.85
N PRO A 99 36.08 -0.12 -1.81
CA PRO A 99 36.45 0.67 -2.98
C PRO A 99 35.20 1.13 -3.73
N PRO A 100 35.23 2.32 -4.37
CA PRO A 100 34.12 2.79 -5.17
C PRO A 100 33.83 1.73 -6.25
N LYS A 101 32.55 1.33 -6.37
CA LYS A 101 32.15 0.41 -7.42
C LYS A 101 32.54 1.01 -8.76
N LEU A 102 33.23 0.23 -9.60
CA LEU A 102 33.50 0.61 -10.99
C LEU A 102 32.17 1.04 -11.63
N PRO A 103 32.13 2.19 -12.33
CA PRO A 103 30.89 2.67 -12.93
C PRO A 103 30.37 1.59 -13.88
N SER A 104 29.11 1.20 -13.70
CA SER A 104 28.44 0.33 -14.66
C SER A 104 28.49 1.03 -16.01
N ILE A 105 28.99 0.34 -17.04
CA ILE A 105 29.11 0.82 -18.42
C ILE A 105 27.73 1.27 -18.98
N TYR A 106 26.64 0.94 -18.27
CA TYR A 106 25.26 1.34 -18.54
C TYR A 106 24.62 2.22 -17.44
N THR A 107 25.37 3.09 -16.77
CA THR A 107 24.77 4.10 -15.87
C THR A 107 24.92 5.50 -16.45
N PRO A 108 23.82 6.17 -16.88
CA PRO A 108 23.85 7.61 -17.03
C PRO A 108 24.09 8.18 -15.63
N THR A 109 25.16 8.95 -15.51
CA THR A 109 25.58 9.72 -14.33
C THR A 109 24.38 10.24 -13.52
N GLY A 110 24.40 9.92 -12.23
CA GLY A 110 23.37 10.28 -11.27
C GLY A 110 23.05 11.77 -11.23
N THR A 111 21.76 12.03 -11.27
CA THR A 111 20.97 13.00 -10.50
C THR A 111 19.53 12.78 -10.96
N ASP A 112 18.58 12.91 -10.03
CA ASP A 112 17.12 12.79 -10.14
C ASP A 112 16.54 12.73 -11.57
N GLY A 113 15.52 11.89 -11.81
CA GLY A 113 14.89 11.74 -13.14
C GLY A 113 14.57 13.06 -13.89
N ALA A 114 14.42 14.18 -13.17
CA ALA A 114 14.34 15.54 -13.72
C ALA A 114 15.60 16.01 -14.48
N VAL A 115 16.80 15.69 -14.01
CA VAL A 115 18.10 16.09 -14.60
C VAL A 115 18.45 15.24 -15.82
N ALA A 116 18.06 13.96 -15.84
CA ALA A 116 18.23 13.10 -17.02
C ALA A 116 17.31 13.54 -18.18
N GLU A 117 16.05 13.90 -17.89
CA GLU A 117 15.09 14.34 -18.91
C GLU A 117 15.34 15.77 -19.39
N GLY A 118 15.91 16.63 -18.54
CA GLY A 118 16.35 17.98 -18.93
C GLY A 118 17.47 17.99 -19.99
N LYS A 119 18.25 16.90 -20.11
CA LYS A 119 19.34 16.78 -21.11
C LYS A 119 18.83 16.61 -22.55
N GLU A 120 17.59 16.18 -22.76
CA GLU A 120 16.99 15.97 -24.09
C GLU A 120 16.16 17.17 -24.60
N GLY A 121 16.26 18.34 -23.96
CA GLY A 121 15.48 19.52 -24.33
C GLY A 121 14.00 19.43 -23.92
N ALA A 122 13.66 18.57 -22.95
CA ALA A 122 12.32 18.54 -22.36
C ALA A 122 12.02 19.86 -21.63
N THR A 123 10.79 20.35 -21.78
CA THR A 123 10.35 21.62 -21.21
C THR A 123 9.16 21.41 -20.28
N SER A 124 9.02 22.25 -19.26
CA SER A 124 7.86 22.18 -18.39
C SER A 124 6.59 22.61 -19.13
N THR A 125 5.49 21.87 -18.96
CA THR A 125 4.17 22.24 -19.53
C THR A 125 3.43 23.33 -18.75
N GLY A 126 3.98 23.77 -17.63
CA GLY A 126 3.38 24.79 -16.76
C GLY A 126 3.45 26.21 -17.33
N GLU A 127 3.66 27.17 -16.45
CA GLU A 127 3.78 28.58 -16.81
C GLU A 127 5.06 28.89 -17.61
N ILE A 128 5.06 30.06 -18.27
CA ILE A 128 6.30 30.61 -18.81
C ILE A 128 7.25 30.91 -17.63
N GLY A 129 8.45 30.32 -17.65
CA GLY A 129 9.42 30.43 -16.56
C GLY A 129 9.24 29.42 -15.42
N HIS A 130 8.29 28.48 -15.54
CA HIS A 130 8.17 27.36 -14.61
C HIS A 130 9.35 26.39 -14.76
N MET A 131 10.05 26.12 -13.66
CA MET A 131 11.17 25.16 -13.64
C MET A 131 10.62 23.72 -13.64
N PRO A 132 11.16 22.81 -14.47
CA PRO A 132 10.71 21.42 -14.49
C PRO A 132 10.98 20.73 -13.14
N THR A 133 9.93 20.22 -12.50
CA THR A 133 10.00 19.49 -11.22
C THR A 133 9.19 18.20 -11.29
N THR A 134 9.73 17.13 -10.69
CA THR A 134 9.04 15.84 -10.54
C THR A 134 8.29 15.73 -9.22
N ILE A 135 8.61 16.58 -8.25
CA ILE A 135 7.95 16.61 -6.94
C ILE A 135 6.71 17.49 -7.05
N PRO A 136 5.51 16.99 -6.67
CA PRO A 136 4.30 17.80 -6.68
C PRO A 136 4.32 18.84 -5.57
N ARG A 137 3.93 20.08 -5.87
CA ARG A 137 3.62 21.07 -4.83
C ARG A 137 2.24 20.78 -4.25
N LEU A 138 2.18 20.57 -2.94
CA LEU A 138 0.95 20.31 -2.22
C LEU A 138 0.44 21.61 -1.57
N VAL A 139 -0.70 22.12 -2.03
CA VAL A 139 -1.32 23.34 -1.48
C VAL A 139 -2.54 22.95 -0.67
N ARG A 140 -2.47 23.10 0.66
CA ARG A 140 -3.60 22.81 1.55
C ARG A 140 -4.73 23.82 1.30
N THR A 141 -5.94 23.31 1.04
CA THR A 141 -7.14 24.15 0.79
C THR A 141 -8.19 24.01 1.88
N SER A 142 -8.20 22.91 2.62
CA SER A 142 -9.01 22.70 3.82
C SER A 142 -8.34 21.69 4.74
N ASN A 143 -8.97 21.37 5.87
CA ASN A 143 -8.41 20.38 6.81
C ASN A 143 -8.11 19.04 6.14
N ASP A 144 -9.06 18.52 5.36
CA ASP A 144 -8.97 17.20 4.71
C ASP A 144 -8.60 17.26 3.21
N ARG A 145 -8.33 18.45 2.66
CA ARG A 145 -8.12 18.63 1.21
C ARG A 145 -6.89 19.43 0.88
N PHE A 146 -6.27 19.02 -0.22
CA PHE A 146 -5.14 19.71 -0.81
C PHE A 146 -5.24 19.72 -2.34
N ASN A 147 -4.56 20.64 -3.00
CA ASN A 147 -4.31 20.59 -4.43
C ASN A 147 -2.96 19.95 -4.65
N LYS A 148 -2.89 18.98 -5.56
CA LYS A 148 -1.66 18.37 -6.04
C LYS A 148 -1.28 19.06 -7.34
N LEU A 149 -0.28 19.94 -7.30
CA LEU A 149 0.14 20.74 -8.44
C LEU A 149 1.48 20.21 -8.94
N ILE A 150 1.41 19.46 -10.04
CA ILE A 150 2.54 18.92 -10.80
C ILE A 150 2.18 19.07 -12.27
N PHE A 151 3.18 19.31 -13.11
CA PHE A 151 2.99 19.53 -14.53
C PHE A 151 3.79 18.48 -15.31
N PRO A 152 3.18 17.80 -16.29
CA PRO A 152 3.90 16.78 -17.04
C PRO A 152 5.01 17.42 -17.86
N LEU A 153 6.12 16.70 -18.07
CA LEU A 153 7.21 17.19 -18.92
C LEU A 153 6.83 17.04 -20.40
N GLN A 154 6.96 18.14 -21.16
CA GLN A 154 6.76 18.13 -22.61
C GLN A 154 8.08 17.86 -23.30
N PHE A 155 8.17 16.70 -23.92
CA PHE A 155 9.32 16.33 -24.74
C PHE A 155 9.22 16.97 -26.13
N PRO A 156 10.37 17.32 -26.74
CA PRO A 156 10.39 17.75 -28.13
C PRO A 156 9.96 16.59 -29.05
N PRO A 157 9.31 16.90 -30.19
CA PRO A 157 8.94 15.88 -31.18
C PRO A 157 10.17 15.35 -31.92
N ALA A 158 10.03 14.21 -32.59
CA ALA A 158 11.13 13.64 -33.39
C ALA A 158 11.51 14.56 -34.56
N ALA A 159 12.80 14.70 -34.84
CA ALA A 159 13.35 15.64 -35.81
C ALA A 159 13.43 15.09 -37.26
N HIS A 160 12.57 14.15 -37.64
CA HIS A 160 12.56 13.57 -38.99
C HIS A 160 11.84 14.44 -40.03
N LYS A 161 12.06 14.17 -41.32
CA LYS A 161 11.55 14.99 -42.44
C LYS A 161 10.04 15.22 -42.43
N PHE A 162 9.25 14.25 -41.95
CA PHE A 162 7.78 14.34 -41.95
C PHE A 162 7.19 15.27 -40.88
N ASN A 163 7.90 15.49 -39.76
CA ASN A 163 7.51 16.46 -38.72
C ASN A 163 7.99 17.87 -39.06
N ARG A 164 9.02 17.99 -39.92
CA ARG A 164 9.48 19.28 -40.44
C ARG A 164 8.45 19.85 -41.40
N SER A 165 8.25 21.16 -41.33
CA SER A 165 7.29 21.89 -42.17
C SER A 165 5.85 21.35 -42.08
N PHE A 166 5.48 20.81 -40.92
CA PHE A 166 4.10 20.38 -40.68
C PHE A 166 3.17 21.61 -40.56
N VAL A 167 2.05 21.59 -41.28
CA VAL A 167 1.07 22.69 -41.27
C VAL A 167 0.22 22.62 -39.98
N ASP A 168 0.65 23.31 -38.91
CA ASP A 168 -0.11 23.42 -37.65
C ASP A 168 -1.25 24.45 -37.74
N ALA A 169 -0.97 25.63 -38.29
CA ALA A 169 -1.93 26.74 -38.29
C ALA A 169 -3.22 26.48 -39.11
N GLY A 170 -3.12 25.66 -40.16
CA GLY A 170 -4.24 25.42 -41.07
C GLY A 170 -5.25 24.39 -40.56
N TYR A 171 -4.85 23.43 -39.71
CA TYR A 171 -5.65 22.28 -39.23
C TYR A 171 -6.38 21.43 -40.30
N GLN A 172 -6.28 21.79 -41.59
CA GLN A 172 -6.91 21.14 -42.74
C GLN A 172 -5.83 20.69 -43.71
N ARG A 173 -5.11 19.62 -43.35
CA ARG A 173 -4.11 19.03 -44.23
C ARG A 173 -4.78 18.15 -45.29
N GLN A 174 -4.49 18.41 -46.56
CA GLN A 174 -4.88 17.58 -47.70
C GLN A 174 -3.68 16.87 -48.35
N ARG A 175 -2.50 16.93 -47.72
CA ARG A 175 -1.29 16.24 -48.18
C ARG A 175 -1.52 14.73 -48.16
N ALA A 176 -1.25 14.06 -49.28
CA ALA A 176 -1.28 12.60 -49.36
C ALA A 176 -0.27 11.98 -48.37
N ILE A 177 -0.75 11.04 -47.57
CA ILE A 177 0.07 10.34 -46.57
C ILE A 177 0.74 9.15 -47.27
N THR A 178 2.07 9.15 -47.30
CA THR A 178 2.83 8.06 -47.91
C THR A 178 3.01 6.89 -46.95
N PRO A 179 3.17 5.64 -47.43
CA PRO A 179 3.47 4.50 -46.55
C PRO A 179 4.75 4.68 -45.74
N THR A 180 5.75 5.39 -46.29
CA THR A 180 7.00 5.70 -45.59
C THR A 180 6.78 6.67 -44.42
N GLU A 181 5.90 7.66 -44.56
CA GLU A 181 5.46 8.53 -43.46
C GLU A 181 4.83 7.69 -42.34
N MET A 182 3.99 6.72 -42.69
CA MET A 182 3.34 5.84 -41.71
C MET A 182 4.33 4.95 -40.95
N LEU A 183 5.35 4.41 -41.62
CA LEU A 183 6.37 3.58 -40.98
C LEU A 183 7.24 4.39 -40.01
N VAL A 184 7.66 5.60 -40.40
CA VAL A 184 8.43 6.48 -39.51
C VAL A 184 7.61 6.89 -38.29
N VAL A 185 6.35 7.26 -38.47
CA VAL A 185 5.45 7.59 -37.35
C VAL A 185 5.18 6.35 -36.48
N ARG A 186 5.16 5.15 -37.05
CA ARG A 186 5.06 3.90 -36.27
C ARG A 186 6.26 3.70 -35.34
N GLU A 187 7.46 3.99 -35.81
CA GLU A 187 8.66 3.95 -34.96
C GLU A 187 8.60 5.02 -33.86
N GLU A 188 8.22 6.27 -34.20
CA GLU A 188 8.04 7.35 -33.23
C GLU A 188 7.00 6.97 -32.15
N THR A 189 5.86 6.42 -32.54
CA THR A 189 4.82 5.96 -31.59
C THR A 189 5.28 4.82 -30.71
N ASN A 190 6.12 3.90 -31.21
CA ASN A 190 6.71 2.84 -30.40
C ASN A 190 7.67 3.42 -29.35
N ASP A 191 8.45 4.43 -29.69
CA ASP A 191 9.38 5.06 -28.76
C ASP A 191 8.66 5.91 -27.70
N ILE A 192 7.61 6.64 -28.10
CA ILE A 192 6.71 7.32 -27.16
C ILE A 192 6.05 6.29 -26.22
N ARG A 193 5.61 5.14 -26.75
CA ARG A 193 5.02 4.07 -25.95
C ARG A 193 6.03 3.49 -24.95
N LYS A 194 7.28 3.24 -25.35
CA LYS A 194 8.35 2.77 -24.44
C LYS A 194 8.55 3.78 -23.30
N ARG A 195 8.62 5.07 -23.62
CA ARG A 195 8.76 6.15 -22.62
C ARG A 195 7.56 6.17 -21.65
N PHE A 196 6.34 6.13 -22.18
CA PHE A 196 5.13 6.06 -21.36
C PHE A 196 5.10 4.83 -20.45
N MET A 197 5.54 3.66 -20.94
CA MET A 197 5.54 2.42 -20.16
C MET A 197 6.53 2.44 -18.99
N LYS A 198 7.61 3.23 -19.07
CA LYS A 198 8.50 3.45 -17.90
C LYS A 198 7.78 4.20 -16.77
N ALA A 199 6.94 5.18 -17.10
CA ALA A 199 6.18 5.95 -16.11
C ALA A 199 4.89 5.24 -15.64
N ALA A 200 4.41 4.24 -16.37
CA ALA A 200 3.13 3.58 -16.12
C ALA A 200 2.95 2.97 -14.71
N PRO A 201 3.98 2.39 -14.05
CA PRO A 201 3.85 1.89 -12.67
C PRO A 201 3.53 2.98 -11.64
N HIS A 202 3.94 4.23 -11.91
CA HIS A 202 3.71 5.38 -11.03
C HIS A 202 2.36 6.06 -11.25
N TYR A 203 1.61 5.65 -12.28
CA TYR A 203 0.31 6.21 -12.58
C TYR A 203 -0.79 5.72 -11.64
N LEU A 204 -1.85 6.53 -11.57
CA LEU A 204 -3.03 6.28 -10.78
C LEU A 204 -3.94 5.25 -11.46
N ARG A 205 -4.66 4.45 -10.68
CA ARG A 205 -5.70 3.55 -11.18
C ARG A 205 -7.07 4.17 -10.93
N VAL A 206 -7.86 4.36 -11.98
CA VAL A 206 -9.24 4.83 -11.87
C VAL A 206 -10.09 3.69 -11.32
N VAL A 207 -10.71 3.87 -10.16
CA VAL A 207 -11.43 2.79 -9.45
C VAL A 207 -12.95 3.03 -9.36
N ARG A 208 -13.40 4.27 -9.56
CA ARG A 208 -14.81 4.60 -9.81
C ARG A 208 -14.96 5.31 -11.14
N ASP A 209 -16.11 5.10 -11.76
CA ASP A 209 -16.45 5.77 -12.99
C ASP A 209 -16.45 7.29 -12.80
N PRO A 210 -15.73 8.04 -13.66
CA PRO A 210 -15.63 9.49 -13.53
C PRO A 210 -16.98 10.18 -13.74
N SER A 211 -17.33 11.09 -12.84
CA SER A 211 -18.47 11.99 -13.01
C SER A 211 -18.06 13.24 -13.80
N CYS A 212 -18.83 13.59 -14.85
CA CYS A 212 -18.51 14.72 -15.73
C CYS A 212 -19.64 15.76 -15.73
N ARG A 213 -19.43 16.88 -15.03
CA ARG A 213 -20.33 18.05 -14.99
C ARG A 213 -19.50 19.34 -15.12
N GLY A 214 -18.93 19.56 -16.31
CA GLY A 214 -17.94 20.62 -16.60
C GLY A 214 -16.53 20.27 -16.12
N LYS A 215 -16.36 19.99 -14.83
CA LYS A 215 -15.18 19.33 -14.27
C LYS A 215 -15.38 17.81 -14.23
N ILE A 216 -14.28 17.07 -14.21
CA ILE A 216 -14.31 15.62 -14.08
C ILE A 216 -13.80 15.26 -12.70
N GLN A 217 -14.57 14.47 -11.97
CA GLN A 217 -14.21 13.98 -10.64
C GLN A 217 -14.26 12.46 -10.65
N ALA A 218 -13.17 11.84 -10.20
CA ALA A 218 -13.03 10.40 -10.11
C ALA A 218 -12.29 10.01 -8.82
N ASP A 219 -12.40 8.73 -8.49
CA ASP A 219 -11.65 8.12 -7.40
C ASP A 219 -10.49 7.31 -7.98
N PHE A 220 -9.33 7.45 -7.35
CA PHE A 220 -8.07 6.89 -7.78
C PHE A 220 -7.44 6.05 -6.66
N CYS A 221 -6.97 4.86 -7.02
CA CYS A 221 -6.03 4.11 -6.20
C CYS A 221 -4.62 4.57 -6.58
N THR A 222 -3.90 5.09 -5.59
CA THR A 222 -2.51 5.56 -5.73
C THR A 222 -1.54 4.38 -5.58
N PRO A 223 -0.33 4.48 -6.19
CA PRO A 223 0.71 3.47 -5.96
C PRO A 223 1.20 3.40 -4.51
N GLU A 224 0.88 4.41 -3.69
CA GLU A 224 1.22 4.49 -2.27
C GLU A 224 0.24 3.70 -1.37
N GLY A 225 -0.86 3.17 -1.93
CA GLY A 225 -1.88 2.43 -1.20
C GLY A 225 -3.07 3.28 -0.74
N ASP A 226 -3.12 4.55 -1.12
CA ASP A 226 -4.21 5.46 -0.77
C ASP A 226 -5.32 5.48 -1.82
N LEU A 227 -6.56 5.56 -1.32
CA LEU A 227 -7.72 5.92 -2.12
C LEU A 227 -7.95 7.43 -2.02
N ILE A 228 -7.88 8.12 -3.17
CA ILE A 228 -8.07 9.57 -3.25
C ILE A 228 -9.19 9.93 -4.22
N THR A 229 -9.94 10.99 -3.92
CA THR A 229 -10.86 11.63 -4.87
C THR A 229 -10.26 12.94 -5.33
N GLY A 230 -10.16 13.15 -6.64
CA GLY A 230 -9.58 14.37 -7.22
C GLY A 230 -10.45 14.96 -8.33
N ARG A 231 -10.25 16.25 -8.61
CA ARG A 231 -10.92 16.96 -9.71
C ARG A 231 -9.93 17.37 -10.78
N ILE A 232 -10.37 17.30 -12.02
CA ILE A 232 -9.62 17.70 -13.21
C ILE A 232 -10.40 18.76 -13.98
N TYR A 233 -9.71 19.86 -14.28
CA TYR A 233 -10.26 20.99 -15.03
C TYR A 233 -9.81 20.97 -16.49
N ARG A 234 -10.70 21.47 -17.36
CA ARG A 234 -10.45 21.56 -18.81
C ARG A 234 -9.48 22.67 -19.18
N ARG A 235 -9.50 23.78 -18.45
CA ARG A 235 -8.65 24.97 -18.68
C ARG A 235 -7.38 24.88 -17.84
N PHE A 236 -6.33 25.55 -18.30
CA PHE A 236 -5.09 25.66 -17.55
C PHE A 236 -5.28 26.56 -16.33
N TYR A 237 -4.77 26.07 -15.21
CA TYR A 237 -4.54 26.80 -13.97
C TYR A 237 -3.16 26.38 -13.50
N GLY A 238 -2.21 27.32 -13.49
CA GLY A 238 -0.87 27.05 -13.02
C GLY A 238 -0.81 27.06 -11.49
N ASP A 239 0.37 26.76 -10.98
CA ASP A 239 0.64 26.77 -9.55
C ASP A 239 0.99 28.18 -9.03
N ARG A 240 1.61 29.00 -9.87
CA ARG A 240 1.95 30.40 -9.57
C ARG A 240 1.04 31.37 -10.31
N ASN A 241 0.78 31.14 -11.60
CA ASN A 241 -0.04 32.03 -12.40
C ASN A 241 -0.84 31.28 -13.49
N ARG A 242 -1.68 31.99 -14.23
CA ARG A 242 -2.54 31.40 -15.28
C ARG A 242 -1.95 31.49 -16.69
N VAL A 243 -0.78 32.13 -16.85
CA VAL A 243 -0.19 32.43 -18.15
C VAL A 243 0.61 31.22 -18.62
N SER A 244 0.16 30.58 -19.70
CA SER A 244 0.85 29.48 -20.36
C SER A 244 0.89 29.66 -21.87
N ARG A 245 1.73 28.86 -22.54
CA ARG A 245 1.83 28.82 -24.01
C ARG A 245 0.73 27.98 -24.66
N HIS A 246 -0.14 27.37 -23.86
CA HIS A 246 -1.12 26.39 -24.33
C HIS A 246 -2.51 26.98 -24.42
N SER A 247 -3.17 26.79 -25.57
CA SER A 247 -4.62 27.00 -25.67
C SER A 247 -5.38 25.97 -24.83
N THR A 248 -6.65 26.27 -24.50
CA THR A 248 -7.57 25.33 -23.86
C THR A 248 -7.69 24.02 -24.66
N MET A 249 -7.59 24.08 -25.99
CA MET A 249 -7.65 22.90 -26.84
C MET A 249 -6.41 22.03 -26.73
N ARG A 250 -5.24 22.59 -26.39
CA ARG A 250 -4.03 21.80 -26.10
C ARG A 250 -4.09 21.24 -24.67
N TRP A 251 -4.40 22.11 -23.70
CA TRP A 251 -4.40 21.72 -22.29
C TRP A 251 -5.41 20.63 -21.95
N GLN A 252 -6.58 20.58 -22.59
CA GLN A 252 -7.56 19.51 -22.33
C GLN A 252 -7.03 18.09 -22.64
N HIS A 253 -5.99 17.97 -23.48
CA HIS A 253 -5.32 16.69 -23.75
C HIS A 253 -4.11 16.49 -22.83
N ILE A 254 -3.31 17.54 -22.61
CA ILE A 254 -2.12 17.51 -21.74
C ILE A 254 -2.53 17.22 -20.28
N GLY A 255 -3.46 18.01 -19.75
CA GLY A 255 -3.99 17.88 -18.39
C GLY A 255 -4.97 16.71 -18.21
N GLY A 256 -5.02 15.75 -19.14
CA GLY A 256 -5.79 14.52 -18.98
C GLY A 256 -7.32 14.68 -18.94
N TRP A 257 -7.89 15.87 -19.17
CA TRP A 257 -9.34 16.07 -19.09
C TRP A 257 -10.09 15.25 -20.14
N LYS A 258 -9.63 15.25 -21.40
CA LYS A 258 -10.20 14.41 -22.47
C LYS A 258 -9.98 12.92 -22.21
N LEU A 259 -8.86 12.56 -21.58
CA LEU A 259 -8.55 11.18 -21.21
C LEU A 259 -9.53 10.67 -20.15
N LEU A 260 -9.67 11.38 -19.03
CA LEU A 260 -10.56 10.96 -17.95
C LEU A 260 -12.03 10.99 -18.36
N LYS A 261 -12.42 11.84 -19.33
CA LYS A 261 -13.79 11.87 -19.87
C LYS A 261 -14.16 10.58 -20.63
N ARG A 262 -13.20 9.94 -21.29
CA ARG A 262 -13.46 8.80 -22.19
C ARG A 262 -13.23 7.44 -21.55
N ILE A 263 -12.41 7.36 -20.50
CA ILE A 263 -12.08 6.11 -19.83
C ILE A 263 -13.07 5.82 -18.69
N ARG A 264 -13.15 4.55 -18.28
CA ARG A 264 -13.93 4.07 -17.14
C ARG A 264 -13.03 3.50 -16.05
N SER A 265 -13.64 3.07 -14.96
CA SER A 265 -12.95 2.30 -13.90
C SER A 265 -12.12 1.13 -14.47
N GLY A 266 -11.01 0.81 -13.81
CA GLY A 266 -9.99 -0.15 -14.24
C GLY A 266 -8.86 0.44 -15.09
N SER A 267 -9.02 1.65 -15.61
CA SER A 267 -8.04 2.30 -16.49
C SER A 267 -6.93 3.04 -15.73
N LEU A 268 -5.84 3.37 -16.43
CA LEU A 268 -4.75 4.21 -15.92
C LEU A 268 -5.04 5.71 -16.09
N PHE A 269 -4.56 6.50 -15.14
CA PHE A 269 -4.56 7.96 -15.20
C PHE A 269 -3.18 8.53 -14.78
N PRO A 270 -2.58 9.47 -15.55
CA PRO A 270 -1.24 9.98 -15.25
C PRO A 270 -1.12 10.66 -13.88
N ASN A 271 -0.02 10.41 -13.18
CA ASN A 271 0.25 11.00 -11.87
C ASN A 271 0.84 12.42 -11.92
N ASP A 272 1.42 12.76 -13.08
CA ASP A 272 2.15 14.02 -13.31
C ASP A 272 1.23 15.15 -13.78
N VAL A 273 -0.08 14.92 -13.81
CA VAL A 273 -1.11 15.90 -14.17
C VAL A 273 -1.63 16.57 -12.89
N PRO A 274 -1.90 17.89 -12.88
CA PRO A 274 -2.35 18.55 -11.67
C PRO A 274 -3.77 18.12 -11.31
N MET A 275 -3.99 17.81 -10.03
CA MET A 275 -5.28 17.42 -9.48
C MET A 275 -5.72 18.40 -8.39
N TYR A 276 -7.00 18.76 -8.43
CA TYR A 276 -7.56 19.80 -7.59
C TYR A 276 -8.53 19.23 -6.56
N ALA A 277 -8.55 19.86 -5.38
CA ALA A 277 -9.39 19.48 -4.24
C ALA A 277 -9.31 17.98 -3.94
N VAL A 278 -8.08 17.46 -3.90
CA VAL A 278 -7.78 16.06 -3.58
C VAL A 278 -8.18 15.81 -2.13
N ARG A 279 -8.98 14.77 -1.91
CA ARG A 279 -9.36 14.26 -0.59
C ARG A 279 -8.92 12.80 -0.47
N ARG A 280 -8.18 12.47 0.59
CA ARG A 280 -7.87 11.09 0.95
C ARG A 280 -9.07 10.48 1.68
N HIS A 281 -9.44 9.26 1.32
CA HIS A 281 -10.49 8.53 2.04
C HIS A 281 -9.92 7.98 3.34
N PRO A 282 -10.64 8.12 4.48
CA PRO A 282 -10.21 7.52 5.74
C PRO A 282 -10.12 5.99 5.57
N GLN A 283 -9.10 5.40 6.20
CA GLN A 283 -8.90 3.96 6.25
C GLN A 283 -9.35 3.44 7.61
N VAL A 284 -9.83 2.21 7.63
CA VAL A 284 -10.21 1.46 8.83
C VAL A 284 -9.44 0.14 8.83
N ASP A 285 -9.11 -0.39 10.00
CA ASP A 285 -8.23 -1.56 10.11
C ASP A 285 -8.89 -2.85 9.59
N PHE A 286 -10.20 -2.97 9.75
CA PHE A 286 -10.95 -4.13 9.26
C PHE A 286 -11.53 -3.90 7.86
N PRO A 287 -11.54 -4.93 6.99
CA PRO A 287 -12.08 -4.80 5.65
C PRO A 287 -13.59 -4.53 5.71
N ASN A 288 -14.05 -3.58 4.88
CA ASN A 288 -15.47 -3.26 4.76
C ASN A 288 -16.26 -4.23 3.85
N THR A 289 -15.56 -5.19 3.25
CA THR A 289 -16.14 -6.25 2.42
C THR A 289 -16.80 -7.29 3.35
N LEU A 290 -17.99 -7.76 2.99
CA LEU A 290 -18.79 -8.72 3.78
C LEU A 290 -19.29 -8.22 5.15
N ILE A 291 -19.20 -6.92 5.45
CA ILE A 291 -19.89 -6.35 6.61
C ILE A 291 -21.41 -6.44 6.39
N ASP A 292 -22.12 -6.96 7.39
CA ASP A 292 -23.58 -7.06 7.38
C ASP A 292 -24.21 -5.67 7.23
N VAL A 293 -25.22 -5.56 6.38
CA VAL A 293 -25.97 -4.32 6.18
C VAL A 293 -26.99 -4.12 7.31
N LYS A 294 -27.24 -5.14 8.14
CA LYS A 294 -28.23 -5.09 9.23
C LYS A 294 -27.77 -4.36 10.50
N TYR A 295 -26.49 -4.05 10.66
CA TYR A 295 -26.04 -3.25 11.80
C TYR A 295 -26.81 -1.93 11.93
N SER A 296 -27.00 -1.50 13.17
CA SER A 296 -27.62 -0.21 13.47
C SER A 296 -26.79 0.94 12.90
N THR A 297 -27.42 2.10 12.73
CA THR A 297 -26.73 3.31 12.24
C THR A 297 -25.60 3.73 13.17
N VAL A 298 -25.78 3.58 14.49
CA VAL A 298 -24.77 3.94 15.49
C VAL A 298 -23.55 3.01 15.37
N GLU A 299 -23.76 1.70 15.29
CA GLU A 299 -22.69 0.72 15.10
C GLU A 299 -21.95 0.93 13.78
N LYS A 300 -22.67 1.16 12.67
CA LYS A 300 -22.04 1.46 11.37
C LYS A 300 -21.18 2.72 11.43
N THR A 301 -21.62 3.73 12.18
CA THR A 301 -20.90 4.99 12.33
C THR A 301 -19.61 4.76 13.11
N ALA A 302 -19.69 4.07 14.25
CA ALA A 302 -18.54 3.69 15.06
C ALA A 302 -17.52 2.88 14.24
N MET A 303 -18.00 1.86 13.50
CA MET A 303 -17.16 1.07 12.60
C MET A 303 -16.50 1.91 11.50
N GLN A 304 -17.19 2.90 10.93
CA GLN A 304 -16.64 3.74 9.86
C GLN A 304 -15.54 4.67 10.34
N TYR A 305 -15.53 5.06 11.62
CA TYR A 305 -14.52 5.93 12.20
C TYR A 305 -13.33 5.17 12.80
N GLY A 306 -13.32 3.84 12.70
CA GLY A 306 -12.26 2.99 13.28
C GLY A 306 -12.42 2.77 14.79
N ASP A 307 -13.36 3.46 15.41
CA ASP A 307 -13.77 3.26 16.80
C ASP A 307 -14.74 2.07 16.83
N SER A 308 -14.26 0.85 16.57
CA SER A 308 -15.08 -0.33 16.80
C SER A 308 -15.33 -0.42 18.30
N MET A 309 -16.47 0.10 18.74
CA MET A 309 -16.98 -0.07 20.09
C MET A 309 -16.84 -1.55 20.46
N HIS A 310 -15.86 -1.86 21.30
CA HIS A 310 -15.89 -3.09 22.06
C HIS A 310 -17.21 -3.07 22.82
N TYR A 311 -18.15 -3.94 22.43
CA TYR A 311 -19.37 -4.21 23.17
C TYR A 311 -20.22 -2.97 23.51
N MET A 312 -20.83 -2.33 22.52
CA MET A 312 -22.12 -1.69 22.83
C MET A 312 -23.16 -2.80 22.82
N GLU A 313 -23.67 -3.14 24.01
CA GLU A 313 -24.78 -4.07 24.19
C GLU A 313 -25.93 -3.61 23.30
N THR A 314 -26.21 -4.35 22.22
CA THR A 314 -27.47 -4.19 21.52
C THR A 314 -28.60 -4.41 22.55
N PRO A 315 -29.50 -3.44 22.74
CA PRO A 315 -30.66 -3.62 23.61
C PRO A 315 -31.41 -4.88 23.19
N ASP A 316 -31.83 -5.69 24.17
CA ASP A 316 -32.43 -7.01 23.93
C ASP A 316 -33.74 -6.96 23.11
N GLU A 317 -34.27 -5.77 22.85
CA GLU A 317 -35.55 -5.52 22.18
C GLU A 317 -35.48 -5.71 20.64
N ASP A 318 -34.31 -5.61 20.02
CA ASP A 318 -34.15 -5.68 18.56
C ASP A 318 -33.51 -7.00 18.05
N LEU A 319 -33.15 -7.92 18.94
CA LEU A 319 -32.52 -9.19 18.57
C LEU A 319 -33.57 -10.24 18.19
N THR A 320 -33.38 -10.93 17.07
CA THR A 320 -34.25 -12.07 16.73
C THR A 320 -34.11 -13.17 17.78
N ARG A 321 -35.15 -14.01 17.96
CA ARG A 321 -35.20 -15.06 18.99
C ARG A 321 -33.98 -15.99 18.98
N ASP A 322 -33.36 -16.18 17.81
CA ASP A 322 -32.16 -17.00 17.65
C ASP A 322 -30.87 -16.24 18.03
N GLU A 323 -30.80 -14.93 17.79
CA GLU A 323 -29.69 -14.07 18.20
C GLU A 323 -29.68 -13.84 19.73
N ILE A 324 -30.86 -13.73 20.37
CA ILE A 324 -30.98 -13.71 21.84
C ILE A 324 -30.47 -15.03 22.45
N LYS A 325 -30.80 -16.17 21.83
CA LYS A 325 -30.27 -17.47 22.26
C LYS A 325 -28.76 -17.54 22.11
N MET A 326 -28.20 -16.96 21.05
CA MET A 326 -26.76 -16.93 20.81
C MET A 326 -26.04 -16.01 21.81
N LYS A 327 -26.56 -14.80 22.07
CA LYS A 327 -26.03 -13.85 23.07
C LYS A 327 -26.04 -14.43 24.48
N ARG A 328 -27.16 -15.02 24.92
CA ARG A 328 -27.27 -15.72 26.21
C ARG A 328 -26.40 -16.96 26.32
N LYS A 329 -25.99 -17.55 25.19
CA LYS A 329 -25.06 -18.66 25.15
C LYS A 329 -23.62 -18.16 25.26
N ILE A 330 -23.26 -17.10 24.53
CA ILE A 330 -21.94 -16.46 24.62
C ILE A 330 -21.71 -15.92 26.04
N GLN A 331 -22.69 -15.24 26.65
CA GLN A 331 -22.57 -14.77 28.05
C GLN A 331 -22.38 -15.94 29.03
N ARG A 332 -23.13 -17.03 28.87
CA ARG A 332 -22.93 -18.24 29.69
C ARG A 332 -21.59 -18.91 29.44
N ASP A 333 -21.10 -18.92 28.20
CA ASP A 333 -19.81 -19.48 27.83
C ASP A 333 -18.66 -18.62 28.41
N VAL A 334 -18.78 -17.30 28.42
CA VAL A 334 -17.83 -16.35 29.05
C VAL A 334 -17.85 -16.51 30.57
N GLU A 335 -19.01 -16.55 31.22
CA GLU A 335 -19.11 -16.81 32.66
C GLU A 335 -18.55 -18.18 33.05
N LEU A 336 -18.78 -19.21 32.23
CA LEU A 336 -18.19 -20.54 32.44
C LEU A 336 -16.69 -20.52 32.26
N GLN A 337 -16.18 -19.71 31.33
CA GLN A 337 -14.76 -19.56 31.08
C GLN A 337 -14.07 -18.82 32.23
N GLU A 338 -14.65 -17.73 32.74
CA GLU A 338 -14.17 -17.05 33.93
C GLU A 338 -14.22 -17.92 35.19
N LYS A 339 -15.28 -18.73 35.35
CA LYS A 339 -15.36 -19.71 36.46
C LYS A 339 -14.33 -20.81 36.31
N ALA A 340 -14.06 -21.27 35.09
CA ALA A 340 -13.03 -22.27 34.82
C ALA A 340 -11.62 -21.71 35.05
N GLU A 341 -11.38 -20.45 34.67
CA GLU A 341 -10.12 -19.75 34.93
C GLU A 341 -9.90 -19.54 36.43
N LYS A 342 -10.92 -19.10 37.19
CA LYS A 342 -10.86 -19.02 38.66
C LYS A 342 -10.61 -20.38 39.32
N GLN A 343 -11.27 -21.44 38.86
CA GLN A 343 -11.04 -22.80 39.37
C GLN A 343 -9.66 -23.34 39.00
N LEU A 344 -9.12 -22.98 37.83
CA LEU A 344 -7.74 -23.31 37.45
C LEU A 344 -6.73 -22.51 38.28
N GLU A 345 -6.99 -21.25 38.58
CA GLU A 345 -6.17 -20.43 39.50
C GLU A 345 -6.17 -20.99 40.93
N GLU A 346 -7.31 -21.46 41.43
CA GLU A 346 -7.43 -22.13 42.74
C GLU A 346 -6.73 -23.50 42.78
N LEU A 347 -6.81 -24.29 41.70
CA LEU A 347 -6.22 -25.64 41.64
C LEU A 347 -4.70 -25.64 41.38
N PHE A 348 -4.18 -24.61 40.71
CA PHE A 348 -2.76 -24.51 40.37
C PHE A 348 -2.00 -23.47 41.17
N GLY A 349 -2.67 -22.66 42.00
CA GLY A 349 -2.05 -21.74 42.94
C GLY A 349 -1.17 -20.72 42.24
N GLY A 350 -1.79 -19.71 41.62
CA GLY A 350 -1.11 -18.47 41.24
C GLY A 350 -1.34 -18.03 39.79
N LYS A 351 -1.60 -16.73 39.63
CA LYS A 351 -1.56 -16.01 38.34
C LYS A 351 -0.22 -16.28 37.67
N ILE A 352 -0.25 -16.80 36.44
CA ILE A 352 0.91 -16.73 35.55
C ILE A 352 1.00 -15.26 35.12
N THR A 353 1.71 -14.43 35.88
CA THR A 353 2.10 -13.11 35.41
C THR A 353 3.11 -13.30 34.27
N GLU A 354 2.87 -12.61 33.16
CA GLU A 354 3.76 -12.60 31.98
C GLU A 354 5.16 -12.02 32.27
N GLU A 355 5.39 -11.51 33.49
CA GLU A 355 6.69 -11.00 33.95
C GLU A 355 7.78 -12.08 34.03
N GLY A 356 7.42 -13.37 34.06
CA GLY A 356 8.39 -14.48 34.06
C GLY A 356 9.11 -14.73 32.72
N MET A 357 8.64 -14.13 31.61
CA MET A 357 9.21 -14.33 30.27
C MET A 357 9.95 -13.10 29.71
N ALA A 358 9.90 -11.96 30.40
CA ALA A 358 10.49 -10.70 29.93
C ALA A 358 11.99 -10.52 30.24
N GLY A 359 12.62 -11.45 30.97
CA GLY A 359 13.98 -11.26 31.52
C GLY A 359 15.12 -12.03 30.86
N ARG A 360 14.89 -12.87 29.83
CA ARG A 360 15.97 -13.62 29.17
C ARG A 360 16.23 -13.12 27.75
N ILE A 361 16.87 -11.97 27.69
CA ILE A 361 17.65 -11.55 26.54
C ILE A 361 18.96 -12.34 26.62
N ASP A 362 19.16 -13.26 25.67
CA ASP A 362 20.43 -13.97 25.45
C ASP A 362 21.50 -12.96 24.98
N ALA A 363 22.07 -12.24 25.92
CA ALA A 363 23.34 -11.56 25.71
C ALA A 363 24.46 -12.60 25.87
N LYS A 364 25.39 -12.63 24.90
CA LYS A 364 26.61 -13.45 24.85
C LYS A 364 27.47 -13.27 26.12
N ARG A 365 27.11 -13.94 27.21
CA ARG A 365 27.99 -14.17 28.37
C ARG A 365 28.65 -15.53 28.20
N GLU A 366 29.95 -15.59 28.42
CA GLU A 366 30.68 -16.85 28.51
C GLU A 366 30.12 -17.64 29.71
N ILE A 367 29.45 -18.75 29.41
CA ILE A 367 28.91 -19.66 30.41
C ILE A 367 30.05 -20.54 30.92
N THR A 368 30.25 -20.59 32.22
CA THR A 368 31.20 -21.52 32.84
C THR A 368 30.71 -22.97 32.67
N PRO A 369 31.62 -23.96 32.54
CA PRO A 369 31.25 -25.37 32.35
C PRO A 369 30.28 -25.90 33.43
N GLU A 370 30.43 -25.40 34.66
CA GLU A 370 29.58 -25.76 35.80
C GLU A 370 28.14 -25.24 35.66
N GLN A 371 27.98 -24.00 35.20
CA GLN A 371 26.65 -23.42 34.93
C GLN A 371 25.96 -24.11 33.74
N TRP A 372 26.73 -24.52 32.72
CA TRP A 372 26.20 -25.28 31.61
C TRP A 372 25.73 -26.67 32.03
N THR A 373 26.54 -27.40 32.81
CA THR A 373 26.18 -28.75 33.28
C THR A 373 24.98 -28.72 34.22
N GLU A 374 24.86 -27.72 35.10
CA GLU A 374 23.70 -27.55 35.95
C GLU A 374 22.43 -27.21 35.14
N ALA A 375 22.53 -26.35 34.14
CA ALA A 375 21.43 -26.03 33.23
C ALA A 375 20.96 -27.28 32.46
N VAL A 376 21.89 -28.10 31.96
CA VAL A 376 21.59 -29.38 31.30
C VAL A 376 20.96 -30.37 32.28
N LYS A 377 21.42 -30.44 33.52
CA LYS A 377 20.84 -31.30 34.57
C LYS A 377 19.39 -30.90 34.88
N ARG A 378 19.11 -29.61 35.01
CA ARG A 378 17.74 -29.08 35.19
C ARG A 378 16.85 -29.40 33.97
N ALA A 379 17.38 -29.26 32.75
CA ALA A 379 16.66 -29.60 31.54
C ALA A 379 16.33 -31.11 31.45
N LYS A 380 17.29 -32.00 31.79
CA LYS A 380 17.07 -33.45 31.85
C LYS A 380 16.01 -33.84 32.88
N ILE A 381 16.03 -33.23 34.07
CA ILE A 381 15.01 -33.50 35.09
C ILE A 381 13.63 -33.06 34.59
N LYS A 382 13.55 -31.88 33.95
CA LYS A 382 12.30 -31.35 33.41
C LYS A 382 11.71 -32.27 32.33
N THR A 383 12.52 -32.75 31.39
CA THR A 383 12.05 -33.64 30.33
C THR A 383 11.65 -35.02 30.87
N VAL A 384 12.41 -35.58 31.81
CA VAL A 384 12.06 -36.86 32.46
C VAL A 384 10.80 -36.76 33.32
N GLN A 385 10.60 -35.64 34.03
CA GLN A 385 9.36 -35.42 34.78
C GLN A 385 8.17 -35.20 33.84
N GLN A 386 8.37 -34.50 32.72
CA GLN A 386 7.35 -34.32 31.70
C GLN A 386 6.92 -35.68 31.15
N THR A 387 7.84 -36.53 30.69
CA THR A 387 7.49 -37.85 30.14
C THR A 387 6.78 -38.74 31.17
N LYS A 388 7.21 -38.74 32.43
CA LYS A 388 6.54 -39.49 33.52
C LYS A 388 5.11 -38.99 33.81
N LYS A 389 4.89 -37.67 33.79
CA LYS A 389 3.61 -37.07 34.20
C LYS A 389 2.65 -36.79 33.04
N THR A 390 3.09 -36.88 31.78
CA THR A 390 2.29 -36.48 30.60
C THR A 390 0.95 -37.22 30.54
N ILE A 391 0.96 -38.56 30.71
CA ILE A 391 -0.27 -39.37 30.60
C ILE A 391 -1.25 -39.04 31.74
N HIS A 392 -0.74 -38.96 32.98
CA HIS A 392 -1.57 -38.64 34.15
C HIS A 392 -2.13 -37.21 34.08
N ASN A 393 -1.31 -36.23 33.71
CA ASN A 393 -1.75 -34.84 33.54
C ASN A 393 -2.77 -34.72 32.41
N ALA A 394 -2.57 -35.40 31.28
CA ALA A 394 -3.55 -35.41 30.18
C ALA A 394 -4.89 -36.02 30.61
N ALA A 395 -4.88 -37.08 31.42
CA ALA A 395 -6.09 -37.68 31.98
C ALA A 395 -6.79 -36.74 32.97
N LYS A 396 -6.03 -36.13 33.89
CA LYS A 396 -6.54 -35.14 34.86
C LYS A 396 -7.18 -33.94 34.15
N MET A 397 -6.49 -33.37 33.16
CA MET A 397 -7.01 -32.27 32.33
C MET A 397 -8.25 -32.68 31.53
N ARG A 398 -8.30 -33.90 31.01
CA ARG A 398 -9.48 -34.43 30.31
C ARG A 398 -10.67 -34.59 31.25
N ALA A 399 -10.45 -35.05 32.49
CA ALA A 399 -11.50 -35.21 33.49
C ALA A 399 -12.05 -33.84 33.94
N ALA A 400 -11.17 -32.89 34.27
CA ALA A 400 -11.57 -31.52 34.59
C ALA A 400 -12.36 -30.87 33.44
N ARG A 401 -11.90 -31.04 32.20
CA ARG A 401 -12.60 -30.54 31.01
C ARG A 401 -13.93 -31.25 30.73
N ARG A 402 -14.13 -32.47 31.23
CA ARG A 402 -15.42 -33.19 31.14
C ARG A 402 -16.41 -32.72 32.20
N GLN A 403 -15.94 -32.40 33.41
CA GLN A 403 -16.78 -31.83 34.47
C GLN A 403 -17.39 -30.48 34.04
N LEU A 404 -16.63 -29.67 33.31
CA LEU A 404 -17.09 -28.37 32.79
C LEU A 404 -17.94 -28.46 31.51
N LYS A 405 -17.99 -29.63 30.84
CA LYS A 405 -18.76 -29.80 29.59
C LYS A 405 -20.17 -30.32 29.86
N MET A 406 -21.07 -29.45 30.30
CA MET A 406 -22.51 -29.72 30.19
C MET A 406 -22.98 -29.54 28.74
N ASN A 407 -23.77 -30.50 28.23
CA ASN A 407 -24.35 -30.52 26.87
C ASN A 407 -23.34 -30.55 25.71
N LYS A 408 -22.49 -31.59 25.67
CA LYS A 408 -21.62 -31.85 24.52
C LYS A 408 -22.46 -32.14 23.26
N ARG A 409 -22.23 -31.39 22.17
CA ARG A 409 -22.84 -31.64 20.85
C ARG A 409 -22.63 -33.09 20.41
N ASN A 410 -23.71 -33.71 19.92
CA ASN A 410 -23.67 -35.03 19.31
C ASN A 410 -23.55 -34.87 17.79
N PHE A 411 -22.31 -34.77 17.30
CA PHE A 411 -22.01 -34.58 15.88
C PHE A 411 -22.61 -35.68 14.98
N SER A 412 -22.75 -36.91 15.48
CA SER A 412 -23.35 -38.01 14.71
C SER A 412 -24.86 -37.80 14.50
N GLN A 413 -25.55 -37.27 15.51
CA GLN A 413 -26.97 -36.90 15.38
C GLN A 413 -27.17 -35.66 14.52
N GLU A 414 -26.31 -34.64 14.63
CA GLU A 414 -26.37 -33.45 13.77
C GLU A 414 -26.16 -33.83 12.29
N MET A 415 -25.17 -34.69 11.99
CA MET A 415 -24.93 -35.22 10.64
C MET A 415 -26.12 -36.05 10.12
N LYS A 416 -26.75 -36.86 10.98
CA LYS A 416 -27.98 -37.60 10.61
C LYS A 416 -29.18 -36.68 10.37
N SER A 417 -29.30 -35.60 11.13
CA SER A 417 -30.35 -34.60 10.95
C SER A 417 -30.18 -33.87 9.61
N ASN A 418 -28.97 -33.43 9.28
CA ASN A 418 -28.66 -32.77 8.00
C ASN A 418 -28.89 -33.67 6.78
N ARG A 419 -28.89 -34.99 6.97
CA ARG A 419 -29.14 -35.98 5.91
C ARG A 419 -30.63 -36.23 5.67
N LYS A 420 -31.50 -35.91 6.64
CA LYS A 420 -32.95 -35.95 6.44
C LYS A 420 -33.36 -34.70 5.66
N ARG A 421 -34.14 -34.92 4.60
CA ARG A 421 -34.70 -33.86 3.74
C ARG A 421 -35.78 -33.11 4.47
#